data_AF-A0AA90TGL2-F1
#
_entry.id   AF-A0AA90TGL2-F1
#
_cell.length_a   1.000
_cell.length_b   1.000
_cell.length_c   1.000
_cell.angle_alpha   90.00
_cell.angle_beta   90.00
_cell.angle_gamma   90.00
#
_symmetry.space_group_name_H-M   'P 1'
#
loop_
_entity.id
_entity.type
_entity.pdbx_description
1 polymer ?
#
loop_
_entity_poly.entity_id
_entity_poly.type
_entity_poly.pdbx_seq_one_letter_code
_entity_poly.pdbx_strand_id
1 'polypeptide(L)'
;MIDFLLGYPHSSLEIKNFLSQIFDCSIERIEVFDIDEFNSLTEELDDFALDCVCVCIPVKGDASQMLQVYKYKLADSVVVGRII
;
A
#
# COMPACT_ATOMS: atom_id res chain seq x y z
N MET A 1 10.09 4.08 0.30
CA MET A 1 8.95 3.80 1.20
C MET A 1 8.21 5.10 1.39
N ILE A 2 6.89 5.06 1.25
CA ILE A 2 6.04 6.24 1.41
C ILE A 2 4.85 5.89 2.31
N ASP A 3 4.53 6.80 3.22
CA ASP A 3 3.47 6.61 4.21
C ASP A 3 2.31 7.57 3.92
N PHE A 4 1.09 7.03 3.92
CA PHE A 4 -0.14 7.83 3.77
C PHE A 4 -1.06 7.60 4.95
N LEU A 5 -1.72 8.67 5.41
CA LEU A 5 -2.72 8.60 6.45
C LEU A 5 -4.12 8.70 5.83
N LEU A 6 -4.98 7.76 6.17
CA LEU A 6 -6.38 7.74 5.76
C LEU A 6 -7.26 8.11 6.95
N GLY A 7 -8.20 9.03 6.71
CA GLY A 7 -9.15 9.48 7.74
C GLY A 7 -10.14 8.38 8.16
N TYR A 8 -10.40 7.42 7.28
CA TYR A 8 -11.35 6.32 7.49
C TYR A 8 -10.69 4.97 7.21
N PRO A 9 -11.17 3.90 7.85
CA PRO A 9 -10.71 2.56 7.51
C PRO A 9 -11.26 2.14 6.15
N HIS A 10 -10.39 1.56 5.32
CA HIS A 10 -10.71 0.98 4.03
C HIS A 10 -10.39 -0.51 4.03
N SER A 11 -11.14 -1.25 3.22
CA SER A 11 -10.87 -2.66 2.94
C SER A 11 -9.61 -2.81 2.08
N SER A 12 -8.97 -3.99 2.15
CA SER A 12 -7.81 -4.31 1.31
C SER A 12 -8.12 -4.16 -0.19
N LEU A 13 -9.34 -4.49 -0.63
CA LEU A 13 -9.77 -4.33 -2.02
C LEU A 13 -9.85 -2.84 -2.44
N GLU A 14 -10.41 -1.98 -1.59
CA GLU A 14 -10.44 -0.53 -1.85
C GLU A 14 -9.03 0.04 -1.96
N ILE A 15 -8.13 -0.39 -1.07
CA ILE A 15 -6.73 0.02 -1.07
C ILE A 15 -6.03 -0.47 -2.34
N LYS A 16 -6.22 -1.73 -2.75
CA LYS A 16 -5.68 -2.25 -4.01
C LYS A 16 -6.19 -1.45 -5.21
N ASN A 17 -7.48 -1.13 -5.26
CA ASN A 17 -8.08 -0.33 -6.34
C ASN A 17 -7.53 1.10 -6.39
N PHE A 18 -7.23 1.69 -5.23
CA PHE A 18 -6.63 3.01 -5.13
C PHE A 18 -5.18 3.00 -5.62
N LEU A 19 -4.38 2.04 -5.13
CA LEU A 19 -2.96 1.91 -5.50
C LEU A 19 -2.79 1.52 -6.98
N SER A 20 -3.69 0.72 -7.56
CA SER A 20 -3.64 0.37 -8.99
C SER A 20 -3.78 1.59 -9.89
N GLN A 21 -4.65 2.53 -9.52
CA GLN A 21 -4.82 3.79 -10.25
C GLN A 21 -3.61 4.71 -10.08
N ILE A 22 -3.02 4.76 -8.87
CA ILE A 22 -1.85 5.60 -8.60
C ILE A 22 -0.62 5.11 -9.35
N PHE A 23 -0.36 3.80 -9.32
CA PHE A 23 0.84 3.20 -9.87
C PHE A 23 0.68 2.70 -11.31
N ASP A 24 -0.53 2.82 -11.89
CA ASP A 24 -0.85 2.34 -13.23
C ASP A 24 -0.46 0.86 -13.42
N CYS A 25 -0.92 0.02 -12.50
CA CYS A 25 -0.62 -1.42 -12.48
C CYS A 25 -1.87 -2.27 -12.24
N SER A 26 -1.79 -3.58 -12.55
CA SER A 26 -2.90 -4.51 -12.30
C SER A 26 -3.09 -4.72 -10.79
N ILE A 27 -4.35 -4.76 -10.34
CA ILE A 27 -4.73 -5.10 -8.96
C ILE A 27 -4.14 -6.44 -8.52
N GLU A 28 -4.00 -7.39 -9.44
CA GLU A 28 -3.41 -8.72 -9.22
C GLU A 28 -1.91 -8.67 -8.89
N ARG A 29 -1.25 -7.55 -9.22
CA ARG A 29 0.18 -7.31 -8.98
C ARG A 29 0.40 -6.43 -7.74
N ILE A 30 -0.65 -6.20 -6.96
CA ILE A 30 -0.62 -5.42 -5.72
C ILE A 30 -0.95 -6.34 -4.56
N GLU A 31 -0.05 -6.38 -3.58
CA GLU A 31 -0.36 -6.99 -2.30
C GLU A 31 -0.49 -6.00 -1.16
N VAL A 32 -1.52 -6.25 -0.36
CA VAL A 32 -1.92 -5.45 0.79
C VAL A 32 -2.02 -6.39 1.96
N PHE A 33 -1.14 -6.19 2.94
CA PHE A 33 -1.10 -6.96 4.17
C PHE A 33 -1.58 -6.09 5.32
N ASP A 34 -2.19 -6.68 6.34
CA ASP A 34 -2.16 -6.05 7.64
C ASP A 34 -0.76 -6.19 8.29
N ILE A 35 -0.53 -5.45 9.37
CA ILE A 35 0.79 -5.44 10.03
C ILE A 35 1.16 -6.81 10.62
N ASP A 36 0.20 -7.60 11.07
CA ASP A 36 0.44 -8.89 11.70
C ASP A 36 0.74 -9.96 10.64
N GLU A 37 -0.01 -9.94 9.52
CA GLU A 37 0.24 -10.74 8.32
C GLU A 37 1.62 -10.45 7.75
N PHE A 38 1.98 -9.16 7.59
CA PHE A 38 3.28 -8.76 7.06
C PHE A 38 4.43 -9.22 7.95
N ASN A 39 4.31 -9.06 9.27
CA ASN A 39 5.31 -9.51 10.22
C ASN A 39 5.43 -11.05 10.32
N SER A 40 4.38 -11.76 9.91
CA SER A 40 4.36 -13.23 9.90
C SER A 40 4.86 -13.84 8.59
N LEU A 41 5.21 -13.02 7.58
CA LEU A 41 5.81 -13.49 6.34
C LEU A 41 7.17 -14.15 6.62
N THR A 42 7.24 -15.45 6.37
CA THR A 42 8.49 -16.23 6.46
C THR A 42 9.20 -16.36 5.11
N GLU A 43 8.51 -16.01 4.03
CA GLU A 43 9.01 -16.11 2.65
C GLU A 43 9.33 -14.72 2.10
N GLU A 44 10.39 -14.62 1.29
CA GLU A 44 10.69 -13.40 0.55
C GLU A 44 9.60 -13.14 -0.49
N LEU A 45 9.06 -11.92 -0.51
CA LEU A 45 8.10 -11.50 -1.53
C LEU A 45 8.79 -11.52 -2.90
N ASP A 46 8.20 -12.23 -3.87
CA ASP A 46 8.76 -12.31 -5.22
C ASP A 46 8.80 -10.93 -5.88
N ASP A 47 10.03 -10.42 -6.00
CA ASP A 47 10.27 -9.08 -6.48
C ASP A 47 9.97 -8.88 -7.98
N PHE A 48 9.76 -9.95 -8.75
CA PHE A 48 9.40 -9.84 -10.15
C PHE A 48 7.89 -9.92 -10.40
N ALA A 49 7.14 -10.53 -9.46
CA ALA A 49 5.70 -10.72 -9.58
C ALA A 49 4.89 -9.48 -9.18
N LEU A 50 5.33 -8.76 -8.13
CA LEU A 50 4.57 -7.65 -7.54
C LEU A 50 5.06 -6.28 -8.02
N ASP A 51 4.13 -5.43 -8.43
CA ASP A 51 4.41 -4.01 -8.73
C ASP A 51 4.26 -3.13 -7.49
N CYS A 52 3.44 -3.54 -6.53
CA CYS A 52 3.23 -2.79 -5.30
C CYS A 52 3.06 -3.70 -4.08
N VAL A 53 3.71 -3.32 -2.98
CA VAL A 53 3.54 -3.93 -1.66
C VAL A 53 3.16 -2.84 -0.67
N CYS A 54 2.02 -3.01 -0.02
CA CYS A 54 1.48 -2.08 0.96
C CYS A 54 1.18 -2.81 2.27
N VAL A 55 1.54 -2.19 3.38
CA VAL A 55 1.18 -2.66 4.72
C VAL A 55 0.19 -1.67 5.33
N CYS A 56 -0.93 -2.19 5.81
CA CYS A 56 -2.00 -1.43 6.44
C CYS A 56 -1.86 -1.51 7.95
N ILE A 57 -1.73 -0.35 8.58
CA ILE A 57 -1.52 -0.25 10.02
C ILE A 57 -2.68 0.57 10.60
N PRO A 58 -3.51 0.00 11.48
CA PRO A 58 -4.51 0.80 12.19
C PRO A 58 -3.80 1.78 13.12
N VAL A 59 -4.21 3.05 13.07
CA VAL A 59 -3.65 4.11 13.92
C VAL A 59 -4.75 4.78 14.74
N LYS A 60 -4.38 5.39 15.87
CA LYS A 60 -5.30 6.12 16.74
C LYS A 60 -5.11 7.63 16.54
N GLY A 61 -6.20 8.38 16.40
CA GLY A 61 -6.18 9.84 16.27
C GLY A 61 -7.15 10.31 15.20
N ASP A 62 -6.84 11.42 14.55
CA ASP A 62 -7.63 11.97 13.43
C ASP A 62 -7.53 11.12 12.16
N ALA A 63 -6.51 10.25 12.07
CA ALA A 63 -6.40 9.20 11.08
C ALA A 63 -6.85 7.85 11.67
N SER A 64 -7.45 7.02 10.82
CA SER A 64 -7.90 5.67 11.17
C SER A 64 -6.95 4.59 10.69
N GLN A 65 -6.22 4.83 9.59
CA GLN A 65 -5.28 3.87 9.00
C GLN A 65 -4.06 4.59 8.43
N MET A 66 -2.91 3.92 8.52
CA MET A 66 -1.68 4.29 7.83
C MET A 66 -1.36 3.22 6.78
N LEU A 67 -1.11 3.65 5.54
CA LEU A 67 -0.64 2.80 4.46
C LEU A 67 0.87 3.02 4.31
N GLN A 68 1.66 1.98 4.52
CA GLN A 68 3.09 1.98 4.23
C GLN A 68 3.35 1.27 2.91
N VAL A 69 3.76 2.02 1.88
CA VAL A 69 4.05 1.45 0.56
C VAL A 69 5.56 1.25 0.42
N TYR A 70 5.96 -0.01 0.33
CA TYR A 70 7.37 -0.44 0.31
C TYR A 70 7.95 -0.49 -1.10
N LYS A 71 7.12 -0.89 -2.07
CA LYS A 71 7.53 -1.14 -3.45
C LYS A 71 6.58 -0.46 -4.42
N TYR A 72 7.15 0.25 -5.38
CA TYR A 72 6.45 0.85 -6.52
C TYR A 72 7.47 1.33 -7.55
N LYS A 73 7.05 1.44 -8.82
CA LYS A 73 7.94 1.83 -9.93
C LYS A 73 8.11 3.34 -10.11
N LEU A 74 7.18 4.12 -9.58
CA LEU A 74 7.18 5.58 -9.74
C LEU A 74 8.15 6.26 -8.77
N ALA A 75 8.62 7.45 -9.10
CA ALA A 75 9.36 8.27 -8.15
C ALA A 75 8.40 8.87 -7.10
N ASP A 76 8.85 8.99 -5.84
CA ASP A 76 8.06 9.51 -4.71
C ASP A 76 7.36 10.83 -5.05
N SER A 77 8.03 11.74 -5.75
CA SER A 77 7.47 13.04 -6.17
C SER A 77 6.27 12.92 -7.12
N VAL A 78 6.25 11.91 -8.00
CA VAL A 78 5.13 11.63 -8.90
C VAL A 78 3.97 11.03 -8.12
N VAL A 79 4.27 10.15 -7.16
CA VAL A 79 3.27 9.49 -6.32
C VAL A 79 2.55 10.52 -5.44
N VAL A 80 3.30 11.40 -4.77
CA VAL A 80 2.72 12.48 -3.96
C VAL A 80 1.80 13.37 -4.79
N GLY A 81 2.18 13.70 -6.03
CA GLY A 81 1.35 14.51 -6.94
C GLY A 81 0.04 13.86 -7.39
N ARG A 82 -0.10 12.53 -7.26
CA ARG A 82 -1.31 11.77 -7.63
C ARG A 82 -2.26 11.51 -6.46
N ILE A 83 -1.83 11.78 -5.23
CA ILE A 83 -2.54 11.43 -3.99
C ILE A 83 -3.25 12.64 -3.35
N ILE A 84 -3.18 13.81 -4.00
CA ILE A 84 -3.83 15.07 -3.57
C ILE A 84 -5.29 15.09 -3.99
#